data_AF-A0A202DF84-F1
#
_entry.id   AF-A0A202DF84-F1
#
_cell.length_a   1.000
_cell.length_b   1.000
_cell.length_c   1.000
_cell.angle_alpha   90.00
_cell.angle_beta   90.00
_cell.angle_gamma   90.00
#
_symmetry.space_group_name_H-M   'P 1'
#
loop_
_entity.id
_entity.type
_entity.pdbx_description
1 polymer ?
#
loop_
_entity_poly.entity_id
_entity_poly.type
_entity_poly.pdbx_seq_one_letter_code
_entity_poly.pdbx_strand_id
1 'polypeptide(L)'
;KEYETKDEVSYAVKESEEAGVKIAEHANILGIKNVHFCTATLKDKHQLGKRIKRRAKNAKLNSDKLTKEGMLIRGAIYEKDYNNKKAVSSDIEKFSKLRDELIELGIKPKNLHVDNDFARLLTSEKIAKKYADVIKEKKFKVFVVEEYPTKDAFPIEIEEL
;
A
#
# COMPACT_ATOMS: atom_id res chain seq x y z
N LYS A 1 -9.51 24.98 23.51
CA LYS A 1 -10.69 25.11 22.61
C LYS A 1 -10.65 23.92 21.69
N GLU A 2 -11.61 23.02 21.80
CA GLU A 2 -11.77 21.89 20.89
C GLU A 2 -12.53 22.37 19.65
N TYR A 3 -12.16 21.85 18.47
CA TYR A 3 -12.80 22.15 17.19
C TYR A 3 -13.74 21.00 16.83
N GLU A 4 -14.92 21.33 16.32
CA GLU A 4 -15.93 20.36 15.88
C GLU A 4 -15.72 20.03 14.39
N THR A 5 -15.79 18.75 14.00
CA THR A 5 -15.75 18.36 12.58
C THR A 5 -17.07 18.70 11.89
N LYS A 6 -17.04 18.90 10.57
CA LYS A 6 -18.19 19.28 9.74
C LYS A 6 -19.24 18.16 9.72
N ASP A 7 -18.80 16.92 9.64
CA ASP A 7 -19.61 15.71 9.74
C ASP A 7 -18.70 14.51 10.11
N GLU A 8 -19.26 13.30 10.19
CA GLU A 8 -18.52 12.07 10.57
C GLU A 8 -17.56 11.57 9.48
N VAL A 9 -17.69 12.04 8.24
CA VAL A 9 -16.95 11.53 7.07
C VAL A 9 -15.89 12.54 6.61
N SER A 10 -16.07 13.81 6.93
CA SER A 10 -15.24 14.93 6.53
C SER A 10 -14.39 15.40 7.70
N TYR A 11 -13.08 15.35 7.51
CA TYR A 11 -12.09 15.94 8.42
C TYR A 11 -12.09 17.49 8.42
N ALA A 12 -12.96 18.14 7.64
CA ALA A 12 -13.10 19.59 7.66
C ALA A 12 -13.63 20.06 9.02
N VAL A 13 -13.08 21.16 9.55
CA VAL A 13 -13.63 21.83 10.73
C VAL A 13 -14.93 22.54 10.36
N LYS A 14 -15.94 22.50 11.22
CA LYS A 14 -17.21 23.22 11.05
C LYS A 14 -16.93 24.72 10.81
N GLU A 15 -17.70 25.35 9.91
CA GLU A 15 -17.54 26.76 9.49
C GLU A 15 -16.21 27.13 8.80
N SER A 16 -15.25 26.20 8.65
CA SER A 16 -13.95 26.49 8.01
C SER A 16 -14.06 26.96 6.55
N GLU A 17 -15.12 26.52 5.87
CA GLU A 17 -15.42 26.92 4.50
C GLU A 17 -15.83 28.39 4.40
N GLU A 18 -16.75 28.83 5.24
CA GLU A 18 -17.21 30.22 5.31
C GLU A 18 -16.06 31.16 5.70
N ALA A 19 -15.26 30.75 6.69
CA ALA A 19 -14.06 31.50 7.08
C ALA A 19 -13.04 31.57 5.93
N GLY A 20 -12.82 30.47 5.22
CA GLY A 20 -11.91 30.40 4.08
C GLY A 20 -12.31 31.32 2.93
N VAL A 21 -13.61 31.38 2.61
CA VAL A 21 -14.16 32.30 1.60
C VAL A 21 -13.98 33.76 2.02
N LYS A 22 -14.34 34.12 3.26
CA LYS A 22 -14.16 35.49 3.78
C LYS A 22 -12.70 35.95 3.71
N ILE A 23 -11.74 35.07 4.01
CA ILE A 23 -10.31 35.37 3.90
C ILE A 23 -9.92 35.61 2.44
N ALA A 24 -10.40 34.79 1.50
CA ALA A 24 -10.09 34.96 0.08
C ALA A 24 -10.68 36.27 -0.49
N GLU A 25 -11.89 36.63 -0.09
CA GLU A 25 -12.53 37.91 -0.44
C GLU A 25 -11.76 39.10 0.13
N HIS A 26 -11.38 39.04 1.41
CA HIS A 26 -10.57 40.10 2.03
C HIS A 26 -9.21 40.27 1.35
N ALA A 27 -8.55 39.17 0.98
CA ALA A 27 -7.30 39.21 0.25
C ALA A 27 -7.43 39.87 -1.13
N ASN A 28 -8.53 39.63 -1.84
CA ASN A 28 -8.84 40.33 -3.10
C ASN A 28 -9.02 41.84 -2.88
N ILE A 29 -9.70 42.26 -1.81
CA ILE A 29 -9.86 43.68 -1.43
C ILE A 29 -8.50 44.33 -1.17
N LEU A 30 -7.58 43.61 -0.54
CA LEU A 30 -6.20 44.06 -0.30
C LEU A 30 -5.30 44.03 -1.55
N GLY A 31 -5.85 43.66 -2.72
CA GLY A 31 -5.11 43.61 -3.99
C GLY A 31 -4.26 42.34 -4.18
N ILE A 32 -4.38 41.34 -3.30
CA ILE A 32 -3.70 40.05 -3.44
C ILE A 32 -4.49 39.22 -4.46
N LYS A 33 -3.96 39.15 -5.69
CA LYS A 33 -4.56 38.37 -6.77
C LYS A 33 -4.25 36.87 -6.61
N ASN A 34 -5.14 36.02 -7.12
CA ASN A 34 -4.99 34.55 -7.19
C ASN A 34 -5.08 33.80 -5.86
N VAL A 35 -5.86 34.28 -4.90
CA VAL A 35 -6.17 33.49 -3.70
C VAL A 35 -7.25 32.45 -4.02
N HIS A 36 -6.92 31.18 -3.83
CA HIS A 36 -7.84 30.07 -4.06
C HIS A 36 -8.08 29.29 -2.78
N PHE A 37 -9.34 29.17 -2.39
CA PHE A 37 -9.76 28.28 -1.31
C PHE A 37 -10.01 26.88 -1.86
N CYS A 38 -9.29 25.89 -1.31
CA CYS A 38 -9.39 24.49 -1.71
C CYS A 38 -10.03 23.70 -0.56
N THR A 39 -11.14 23.02 -0.84
CA THR A 39 -11.86 22.24 0.17
C THR A 39 -11.09 20.98 0.57
N ALA A 40 -11.28 20.53 1.81
CA ALA A 40 -10.69 19.28 2.31
C ALA A 40 -11.14 18.06 1.47
N THR A 41 -12.41 18.01 1.08
CA THR A 41 -12.96 16.99 0.18
C THR A 41 -12.25 16.92 -1.18
N LEU A 42 -11.83 18.05 -1.75
CA LEU A 42 -11.07 18.07 -3.00
C LEU A 42 -9.65 17.52 -2.81
N LYS A 43 -9.01 17.79 -1.65
CA LYS A 43 -7.70 17.22 -1.29
C LYS A 43 -7.80 15.69 -1.14
N ASP A 44 -8.81 15.22 -0.43
CA ASP A 44 -8.94 13.80 -0.10
C ASP A 44 -9.37 12.97 -1.32
N LYS A 45 -10.37 13.42 -2.08
CA LYS A 45 -10.90 12.60 -3.19
C LYS A 45 -9.98 12.58 -4.41
N HIS A 46 -9.35 13.71 -4.73
CA HIS A 46 -8.61 13.84 -5.98
C HIS A 46 -7.09 13.78 -5.77
N GLN A 47 -6.54 14.52 -4.79
CA GLN A 47 -5.09 14.57 -4.61
C GLN A 47 -4.56 13.29 -3.98
N LEU A 48 -5.21 12.78 -2.92
CA LEU A 48 -4.78 11.54 -2.27
C LEU A 48 -4.92 10.33 -3.19
N GLY A 49 -6.07 10.16 -3.85
CA GLY A 49 -6.28 9.05 -4.79
C GLY A 49 -5.28 9.04 -5.95
N LYS A 50 -4.97 10.21 -6.53
CA LYS A 50 -3.91 10.33 -7.56
C LYS A 50 -2.53 10.01 -6.99
N ARG A 51 -2.24 10.42 -5.75
CA ARG A 51 -0.97 10.14 -5.07
C ARG A 51 -0.79 8.65 -4.82
N ILE A 52 -1.83 7.94 -4.38
CA ILE A 52 -1.82 6.48 -4.18
C ILE A 52 -1.53 5.79 -5.51
N LYS A 53 -2.28 6.10 -6.58
CA LYS A 53 -2.05 5.52 -7.91
C LYS A 53 -0.63 5.76 -8.43
N ARG A 54 -0.08 6.96 -8.21
CA ARG A 54 1.31 7.28 -8.60
C ARG A 54 2.31 6.47 -7.78
N ARG A 55 2.12 6.36 -6.47
CA ARG A 55 2.96 5.52 -5.60
C ARG A 55 2.91 4.06 -6.03
N ALA A 56 1.73 3.53 -6.30
CA ALA A 56 1.52 2.16 -6.77
C ALA A 56 2.32 1.86 -8.05
N LYS A 57 2.32 2.77 -9.02
CA LYS A 57 3.10 2.64 -10.25
C LYS A 57 4.62 2.60 -10.00
N ASN A 58 5.09 3.31 -8.98
CA ASN A 58 6.52 3.40 -8.65
C ASN A 58 6.98 2.29 -7.70
N ALA A 59 6.10 1.80 -6.82
CA ALA A 59 6.40 0.82 -5.79
C ALA A 59 6.11 -0.64 -6.22
N LYS A 60 5.40 -0.84 -7.34
CA LYS A 60 5.11 -2.18 -7.85
C LYS A 60 6.40 -2.93 -8.19
N LEU A 61 6.43 -4.20 -7.84
CA LEU A 61 7.37 -5.17 -8.37
C LEU A 61 6.85 -5.66 -9.72
N ASN A 62 7.74 -6.30 -10.49
CA ASN A 62 7.38 -6.89 -11.79
C ASN A 62 6.34 -8.01 -11.67
N SER A 63 6.25 -8.62 -10.49
CA SER A 63 5.30 -9.69 -10.15
C SER A 63 3.90 -9.18 -9.76
N ASP A 64 3.76 -7.89 -9.46
CA ASP A 64 2.56 -7.37 -8.82
C ASP A 64 1.46 -7.03 -9.82
N LYS A 65 0.21 -7.15 -9.36
CA LYS A 65 -0.96 -6.67 -10.10
C LYS A 65 -1.50 -5.40 -9.43
N LEU A 66 -1.77 -4.39 -10.24
CA LEU A 66 -2.36 -3.13 -9.76
C LEU A 66 -3.88 -3.16 -9.87
N THR A 67 -4.57 -2.76 -8.81
CA THR A 67 -6.02 -2.53 -8.87
C THR A 67 -6.34 -1.18 -9.49
N LYS A 68 -7.61 -0.97 -9.88
CA LYS A 68 -8.08 0.31 -10.46
C LYS A 68 -7.90 1.48 -9.48
N GLU A 69 -7.91 1.19 -8.19
CA GLU A 69 -7.79 2.16 -7.10
C GLU A 69 -6.33 2.48 -6.75
N GLY A 70 -5.38 1.65 -7.21
CA GLY A 70 -3.95 1.84 -6.99
C GLY A 70 -3.41 1.01 -5.83
N MET A 71 -4.05 -0.12 -5.50
CA MET A 71 -3.54 -1.09 -4.53
C MET A 71 -2.68 -2.13 -5.24
N LEU A 72 -1.84 -2.82 -4.47
CA LEU A 72 -0.93 -3.85 -4.93
C LEU A 72 -1.47 -5.21 -4.52
N ILE A 73 -1.79 -6.06 -5.50
CA ILE A 73 -2.12 -7.47 -5.28
C ILE A 73 -0.85 -8.29 -5.48
N ARG A 74 -0.49 -9.06 -4.46
CA ARG A 74 0.77 -9.81 -4.37
C ARG A 74 0.53 -11.20 -3.80
N GLY A 75 1.35 -12.16 -4.21
CA GLY A 75 1.56 -13.39 -3.47
C GLY A 75 2.60 -13.13 -2.39
N ALA A 76 2.31 -13.49 -1.14
CA ALA A 76 3.22 -13.31 -0.01
C ALA A 76 3.41 -14.63 0.72
N ILE A 77 4.68 -14.98 0.97
CA ILE A 77 5.05 -16.21 1.66
C ILE A 77 5.63 -15.85 3.02
N TYR A 78 5.06 -16.43 4.08
CA TYR A 78 5.46 -16.22 5.46
C TYR A 78 5.87 -17.54 6.10
N GLU A 79 6.70 -17.50 7.13
CA GLU A 79 7.04 -18.71 7.90
C GLU A 79 5.86 -19.27 8.68
N LYS A 80 4.99 -18.39 9.18
CA LYS A 80 3.82 -18.74 9.98
C LYS A 80 2.61 -17.97 9.46
N ASP A 81 1.64 -17.71 10.32
CA ASP A 81 0.50 -16.87 10.00
C ASP A 81 0.92 -15.48 9.51
N TYR A 82 0.00 -14.86 8.77
CA TYR A 82 0.20 -13.52 8.24
C TYR A 82 0.63 -12.56 9.34
N ASN A 83 1.84 -12.01 9.19
CA ASN A 83 2.35 -10.99 10.08
C ASN A 83 3.40 -10.15 9.34
N ASN A 84 3.14 -8.85 9.21
CA ASN A 84 4.12 -7.87 8.73
C ASN A 84 5.13 -7.54 9.85
N LYS A 85 5.78 -8.58 10.38
CA LYS A 85 6.91 -8.45 11.30
C LYS A 85 8.07 -7.85 10.52
N LYS A 86 8.76 -6.85 11.11
CA LYS A 86 9.98 -6.29 10.53
C LYS A 86 11.02 -7.38 10.29
N ALA A 87 11.62 -7.36 9.10
CA ALA A 87 12.66 -8.32 8.74
C ALA A 87 13.91 -8.13 9.62
N VAL A 88 14.50 -9.23 10.06
CA VAL A 88 15.84 -9.29 10.65
C VAL A 88 16.77 -10.02 9.68
N SER A 89 18.09 -9.85 9.77
CA SER A 89 19.06 -10.49 8.87
C SER A 89 18.88 -12.01 8.73
N SER A 90 18.48 -12.69 9.81
CA SER A 90 18.17 -14.13 9.79
C SER A 90 16.96 -14.47 8.93
N ASP A 91 15.93 -13.61 8.93
CA ASP A 91 14.73 -13.80 8.12
C ASP A 91 15.07 -13.60 6.64
N ILE A 92 15.85 -12.56 6.32
CA ILE A 92 16.30 -12.27 4.94
C ILE A 92 17.10 -13.45 4.38
N GLU A 93 18.04 -14.00 5.14
CA GLU A 93 18.83 -15.15 4.69
C GLU A 93 17.95 -16.39 4.44
N LYS A 94 16.96 -16.62 5.31
CA LYS A 94 16.00 -17.72 5.18
C LYS A 94 15.14 -17.60 3.93
N PHE A 95 14.58 -16.42 3.68
CA PHE A 95 13.79 -16.16 2.47
C PHE A 95 14.65 -16.13 1.20
N SER A 96 15.94 -15.78 1.31
CA SER A 96 16.89 -15.90 0.20
C SER A 96 17.11 -17.37 -0.18
N LYS A 97 17.30 -18.26 0.80
CA LYS A 97 17.40 -19.71 0.55
C LYS A 97 16.14 -20.25 -0.12
N LEU A 98 14.96 -19.90 0.41
CA LEU A 98 13.69 -20.29 -0.20
C LEU A 98 13.55 -19.75 -1.63
N ARG A 99 13.99 -18.51 -1.88
CA ARG A 99 14.00 -17.91 -3.22
C ARG A 99 14.87 -18.72 -4.18
N ASP A 100 16.06 -19.14 -3.77
CA ASP A 100 16.98 -19.89 -4.61
C ASP A 100 16.41 -21.28 -4.93
N GLU A 101 15.81 -21.97 -3.96
CA GLU A 101 15.08 -23.24 -4.19
C GLU A 101 13.93 -23.08 -5.19
N LEU A 102 13.16 -21.99 -5.07
CA LEU A 102 12.06 -21.70 -6.00
C LEU A 102 12.57 -21.38 -7.42
N ILE A 103 13.77 -20.81 -7.55
CA ILE A 103 14.42 -20.58 -8.84
C ILE A 103 14.83 -21.91 -9.48
N GLU A 104 15.36 -22.85 -8.70
CA GLU A 104 15.70 -24.21 -9.17
C GLU A 104 14.46 -24.97 -9.68
N LEU A 105 13.29 -24.71 -9.09
CA LEU A 105 11.98 -25.22 -9.55
C LEU A 105 11.46 -24.54 -10.83
N GLY A 106 12.24 -23.64 -11.43
CA GLY A 106 11.95 -23.00 -12.72
C GLY A 106 11.24 -21.66 -12.63
N ILE A 107 11.08 -21.07 -11.44
CA ILE A 107 10.51 -19.73 -11.29
C ILE A 107 11.57 -18.69 -11.66
N LYS A 108 11.21 -17.74 -12.52
CA LYS A 108 12.15 -16.68 -12.93
C LYS A 108 12.51 -15.81 -11.72
N PRO A 109 13.81 -15.51 -11.47
CA PRO A 109 14.25 -14.72 -10.33
C PRO A 109 13.58 -13.34 -10.22
N LYS A 110 13.21 -12.74 -11.36
CA LYS A 110 12.51 -11.45 -11.42
C LYS A 110 11.10 -11.45 -10.82
N ASN A 111 10.52 -12.63 -10.58
CA ASN A 111 9.20 -12.81 -10.01
C ASN A 111 9.24 -13.14 -8.51
N LEU A 112 10.44 -13.20 -7.92
CA LEU A 112 10.67 -13.55 -6.52
C LEU A 112 11.49 -12.43 -5.88
N HIS A 113 10.91 -11.77 -4.88
CA HIS A 113 11.52 -10.63 -4.22
C HIS A 113 11.51 -10.84 -2.70
N VAL A 114 12.70 -10.96 -2.10
CA VAL A 114 12.82 -10.97 -0.64
C VAL A 114 12.53 -9.56 -0.14
N ASP A 115 11.54 -9.44 0.73
CA ASP A 115 11.17 -8.16 1.33
C ASP A 115 12.19 -7.81 2.44
N ASN A 116 12.76 -6.60 2.35
CA ASN A 116 13.74 -6.12 3.32
C ASN A 116 13.08 -5.36 4.48
N ASP A 117 11.85 -4.91 4.31
CA ASP A 117 11.09 -4.22 5.35
C ASP A 117 10.34 -5.23 6.22
N PHE A 118 9.79 -6.29 5.60
CA PHE A 118 8.99 -7.32 6.27
C PHE A 118 9.57 -8.72 6.07
N ALA A 119 9.45 -9.59 7.08
CA ALA A 119 9.93 -10.97 7.03
C ALA A 119 9.04 -11.85 6.12
N ARG A 120 9.13 -11.64 4.80
CA ARG A 120 8.35 -12.37 3.78
C ARG A 120 9.07 -12.46 2.44
N LEU A 121 8.66 -13.43 1.63
CA LEU A 121 9.02 -13.51 0.20
C LEU A 121 7.83 -13.12 -0.66
N LEU A 122 8.00 -12.11 -1.52
CA LEU A 122 6.97 -11.60 -2.41
C LEU A 122 7.07 -12.23 -3.80
N THR A 123 5.91 -12.54 -4.37
CA THR A 123 5.74 -13.08 -5.72
C THR A 123 4.42 -12.66 -6.34
N SER A 124 4.11 -13.15 -7.54
CA SER A 124 2.82 -12.90 -8.19
C SER A 124 1.75 -13.83 -7.62
N GLU A 125 0.49 -13.37 -7.57
CA GLU A 125 -0.67 -14.18 -7.19
C GLU A 125 -0.70 -15.55 -7.90
N LYS A 126 -0.40 -15.57 -9.21
CA LYS A 126 -0.40 -16.80 -10.02
C LYS A 126 0.66 -17.81 -9.58
N ILE A 127 1.84 -17.33 -9.21
CA ILE A 127 2.95 -18.19 -8.76
C ILE A 127 2.63 -18.70 -7.35
N ALA A 128 2.15 -17.82 -6.47
CA ALA A 128 1.71 -18.22 -5.13
C ALA A 128 0.67 -19.34 -5.19
N LYS A 129 -0.39 -19.20 -6.00
CA LYS A 129 -1.41 -20.24 -6.20
C LYS A 129 -0.85 -21.53 -6.79
N LYS A 130 0.06 -21.44 -7.78
CA LYS A 130 0.62 -22.61 -8.46
C LYS A 130 1.55 -23.43 -7.57
N TYR A 131 2.33 -22.78 -6.70
CA TYR A 131 3.35 -23.43 -5.88
C TYR A 131 2.94 -23.52 -4.40
N ALA A 132 1.68 -23.24 -4.06
CA ALA A 132 1.18 -23.21 -2.69
C ALA A 132 1.48 -24.51 -1.94
N ASP A 133 1.17 -25.67 -2.54
CA ASP A 133 1.36 -26.97 -1.91
C ASP A 133 2.84 -27.27 -1.63
N VAL A 134 3.73 -27.00 -2.59
CA VAL A 134 5.18 -27.19 -2.45
C VAL A 134 5.76 -26.31 -1.34
N ILE A 135 5.25 -25.08 -1.22
CA ILE A 135 5.70 -24.13 -0.19
C ILE A 135 5.17 -24.56 1.19
N LYS A 136 3.93 -25.08 1.28
CA LYS A 136 3.35 -25.64 2.51
C LYS A 136 4.09 -26.85 3.03
N GLU A 137 4.53 -27.75 2.15
CA GLU A 137 5.38 -28.89 2.53
C GLU A 137 6.68 -28.46 3.21
N LYS A 138 7.21 -27.29 2.83
CA LYS A 138 8.39 -26.66 3.43
C LYS A 138 8.09 -25.90 4.72
N LYS A 139 6.88 -26.04 5.28
CA LYS A 139 6.40 -25.38 6.50
C LYS A 139 6.31 -23.85 6.41
N PHE A 140 6.08 -23.32 5.21
CA PHE A 140 5.73 -21.92 5.01
C PHE A 140 4.23 -21.80 4.69
N LYS A 141 3.65 -20.65 4.99
CA LYS A 141 2.28 -20.31 4.60
C LYS A 141 2.29 -19.34 3.43
N VAL A 142 1.30 -19.49 2.55
CA VAL A 142 1.17 -18.70 1.33
C VAL A 142 -0.12 -17.93 1.36
N PHE A 143 -0.05 -16.65 1.03
CA PHE A 143 -1.19 -15.75 1.02
C PHE A 143 -1.26 -14.97 -0.29
N VAL A 144 -2.46 -14.56 -0.67
CA VAL A 144 -2.69 -13.44 -1.58
C VAL A 144 -3.06 -12.25 -0.74
N VAL A 145 -2.33 -11.15 -0.91
CA VAL A 145 -2.52 -9.94 -0.12
C VAL A 145 -2.79 -8.78 -1.07
N GLU A 146 -3.87 -8.05 -0.82
CA GLU A 146 -4.10 -6.72 -1.37
C GLU A 146 -3.67 -5.68 -0.34
N GLU A 147 -2.65 -4.89 -0.67
CA GLU A 147 -2.07 -3.90 0.24
C GLU A 147 -1.94 -2.51 -0.39
N TYR A 148 -1.98 -1.48 0.46
CA TYR A 148 -1.68 -0.12 0.05
C TYR A 148 -0.22 0.00 -0.41
N PRO A 149 0.08 0.84 -1.43
CA PRO A 149 1.44 1.15 -1.86
C PRO A 149 2.11 2.18 -0.92
N THR A 150 1.97 1.95 0.39
CA THR A 150 2.57 2.74 1.47
C THR A 150 3.70 1.94 2.11
N LYS A 151 4.57 2.62 2.87
CA LYS A 151 5.70 1.97 3.53
C LYS A 151 5.25 0.90 4.54
N ASP A 152 4.12 1.14 5.19
CA ASP A 152 3.58 0.23 6.21
C ASP A 152 2.86 -0.98 5.59
N ALA A 153 2.73 -1.04 4.26
CA ALA A 153 2.09 -2.13 3.51
C ALA A 153 0.75 -2.55 4.14
N PHE A 154 -0.12 -1.56 4.37
CA PHE A 154 -1.37 -1.78 5.09
C PHE A 154 -2.26 -2.76 4.31
N PRO A 155 -2.67 -3.90 4.90
CA PRO A 155 -3.49 -4.87 4.22
C PRO A 155 -4.94 -4.42 4.14
N ILE A 156 -5.56 -4.67 2.99
CA ILE A 156 -6.98 -4.47 2.73
C ILE A 156 -7.68 -5.84 2.77
N GLU A 157 -7.13 -6.78 2.01
CA GLU A 157 -7.63 -8.16 1.93
C GLU A 157 -6.46 -9.14 2.05
N ILE A 158 -6.71 -10.24 2.75
CA ILE A 158 -5.75 -11.33 2.94
C ILE A 158 -6.50 -12.64 2.72
N GLU A 159 -6.03 -13.43 1.77
CA GLU A 159 -6.54 -14.78 1.46
C GLU A 159 -5.41 -15.79 1.70
N GLU A 160 -5.58 -16.73 2.62
CA GLU A 160 -4.66 -17.87 2.79
C GLU A 160 -4.94 -18.90 1.71
N LEU A 161 -3.89 -19.33 0.99
CA LEU A 161 -3.95 -20.33 -0.07
C LEU A 161 -3.71 -21.73 0.47
#